data_AF-A0A124IA53-F1
#
_entry.id   AF-A0A124IA53-F1
#
_cell.length_a   1.000
_cell.length_b   1.000
_cell.length_c   1.000
_cell.angle_alpha   90.00
_cell.angle_beta   90.00
_cell.angle_gamma   90.00
#
_symmetry.space_group_name_H-M   'P 1'
#
loop_
_entity.id
_entity.type
_entity.pdbx_description
1 polymer ?
#
loop_
_entity_poly.entity_id
_entity_poly.type
_entity_poly.pdbx_seq_one_letter_code
_entity_poly.pdbx_strand_id
1 'polypeptide(L)'
;MQVDHLRQLAADFDALKNSVTALNVQPGSALLQHLAPKIAQVHELTGRTLVRLASLNGSQYTVVPGSRTSLKALAGVVESASSAALDRAHAVTDNPLDAAGSAGGPPLDDDAVRQARHAAAQPHLTKALADAAHQLALSATGCHYTASGIISDLKDHPEHLPPLPQLTPAQYTALEKIAQGGSVFSRSLRGGRDTIRAGDRSTIHSKPFHVLAKNRLIRKDGQGSSFGGQDVTITTAGRLALETQQPRRAPAAAPAKAPAVVATSARHR
;
A
#
# COMPACT_ATOMS: atom_id res chain seq x y z
N MET A 1 9.50 -5.15 1.00
CA MET A 1 10.39 -3.99 0.72
C MET A 1 9.82 -2.75 1.42
N GLN A 2 10.58 -1.66 1.63
CA GLN A 2 10.04 -0.43 2.27
C GLN A 2 8.83 0.12 1.51
N VAL A 3 8.86 0.08 0.18
CA VAL A 3 7.75 0.51 -0.70
C VAL A 3 6.45 -0.23 -0.40
N ASP A 4 6.50 -1.56 -0.17
CA ASP A 4 5.29 -2.34 0.15
C ASP A 4 4.68 -1.90 1.49
N HIS A 5 5.53 -1.59 2.49
CA HIS A 5 5.05 -1.09 3.77
C HIS A 5 4.42 0.31 3.66
N LEU A 6 4.97 1.18 2.81
CA LEU A 6 4.40 2.51 2.56
C LEU A 6 3.04 2.41 1.86
N ARG A 7 2.88 1.49 0.90
CA ARG A 7 1.57 1.23 0.28
C ARG A 7 0.56 0.68 1.28
N GLN A 8 0.99 -0.19 2.20
CA GLN A 8 0.12 -0.66 3.28
C GLN A 8 -0.27 0.48 4.22
N LEU A 9 0.67 1.34 4.60
CA LEU A 9 0.35 2.53 5.42
C LEU A 9 -0.66 3.44 4.72
N ALA A 10 -0.50 3.65 3.40
CA ALA A 10 -1.47 4.43 2.63
C ALA A 10 -2.88 3.83 2.71
N ALA A 11 -3.00 2.52 2.49
CA ALA A 11 -4.27 1.81 2.60
C ALA A 11 -4.87 1.89 4.01
N ASP A 12 -4.04 1.77 5.06
CA ASP A 12 -4.49 1.87 6.45
C ASP A 12 -4.98 3.29 6.78
N PHE A 13 -4.30 4.34 6.29
CA PHE A 13 -4.74 5.72 6.42
C PHE A 13 -6.07 5.98 5.68
N ASP A 14 -6.23 5.46 4.47
CA ASP A 14 -7.49 5.57 3.72
C ASP A 14 -8.64 4.83 4.41
N ALA A 15 -8.38 3.64 4.96
CA ALA A 15 -9.37 2.90 5.73
C ALA A 15 -9.82 3.69 6.97
N LEU A 16 -8.87 4.31 7.69
CA LEU A 16 -9.17 5.14 8.85
C LEU A 16 -9.94 6.41 8.46
N LYS A 17 -9.56 7.06 7.35
CA LYS A 17 -10.28 8.21 6.79
C LYS A 17 -11.74 7.84 6.52
N ASN A 18 -11.97 6.78 5.76
CA ASN A 18 -13.32 6.31 5.42
C ASN A 18 -14.13 5.98 6.69
N SER A 19 -13.49 5.35 7.67
CA SER A 19 -14.13 5.05 8.96
C SER A 19 -14.51 6.30 9.75
N VAL A 20 -13.76 7.40 9.63
CA VAL A 20 -14.04 8.67 10.32
C VAL A 20 -15.13 9.45 9.60
N THR A 21 -15.09 9.48 8.27
CA THR A 21 -16.15 10.11 7.46
C THR A 21 -17.49 9.41 7.62
N ALA A 22 -17.50 8.10 7.91
CA ALA A 22 -18.71 7.33 8.16
C ALA A 22 -19.30 7.51 9.57
N LEU A 23 -18.63 8.25 10.48
CA LEU A 23 -19.17 8.49 11.82
C LEU A 23 -20.39 9.40 11.73
N ASN A 24 -21.51 8.96 12.29
CA ASN A 24 -22.65 9.84 12.52
C ASN A 24 -22.30 10.78 13.67
N VAL A 25 -22.15 12.07 13.37
CA VAL A 25 -21.78 13.10 14.34
C VAL A 25 -23.03 13.45 15.15
N GLN A 26 -23.25 12.74 16.25
CA GLN A 26 -24.19 13.13 17.28
C GLN A 26 -23.37 13.43 18.54
N PRO A 27 -23.45 14.63 19.11
CA PRO A 27 -22.69 14.99 20.30
C PRO A 27 -23.13 14.13 21.50
N GLY A 28 -22.27 14.05 22.51
CA GLY A 28 -22.55 13.35 23.76
C GLY A 28 -21.69 12.10 23.98
N SER A 29 -22.08 11.31 24.98
CA SER A 29 -21.24 10.21 25.51
C SER A 29 -20.98 9.08 24.52
N ALA A 30 -21.89 8.82 23.58
CA ALA A 30 -21.72 7.79 22.56
C ALA A 30 -20.60 8.14 21.56
N LEU A 31 -20.41 9.43 21.24
CA LEU A 31 -19.36 9.88 20.34
C LEU A 31 -17.97 9.54 20.87
N LEU A 32 -17.75 9.68 22.18
CA LEU A 32 -16.47 9.36 22.81
C LEU A 32 -16.11 7.87 22.68
N GLN A 33 -17.10 6.98 22.80
CA GLN A 33 -16.91 5.54 22.61
C GLN A 33 -16.44 5.21 21.19
N HIS A 34 -16.87 6.01 20.20
CA HIS A 34 -16.44 5.86 18.81
C HIS A 34 -15.11 6.57 18.50
N LEU A 35 -14.83 7.72 19.11
CA LEU A 35 -13.61 8.51 18.82
C LEU A 35 -12.35 7.93 19.48
N ALA A 36 -12.44 7.46 20.72
CA ALA A 36 -11.28 6.93 21.45
C ALA A 36 -10.50 5.84 20.67
N PRO A 37 -11.13 4.79 20.12
CA PRO A 37 -10.39 3.79 19.34
C PRO A 37 -9.80 4.37 18.05
N LYS A 38 -10.41 5.41 17.46
CA LYS A 38 -9.89 6.06 16.24
C LYS A 38 -8.65 6.91 16.55
N ILE A 39 -8.63 7.60 17.68
CA ILE A 39 -7.44 8.34 18.15
C ILE A 39 -6.27 7.38 18.35
N ALA A 40 -6.50 6.24 19.01
CA ALA A 40 -5.47 5.21 19.18
C ALA A 40 -4.94 4.70 17.83
N GLN A 41 -5.82 4.46 16.85
CA GLN A 41 -5.43 4.04 15.49
C GLN A 41 -4.56 5.09 14.79
N VAL A 42 -4.86 6.39 14.91
CA VAL A 42 -4.01 7.45 14.32
C VAL A 42 -2.61 7.45 14.93
N HIS A 43 -2.50 7.33 16.26
CA HIS A 43 -1.20 7.29 16.93
C HIS A 43 -0.40 6.04 16.53
N GLU A 44 -1.05 4.89 16.40
CA GLU A 44 -0.41 3.68 15.88
C GLU A 44 0.15 3.90 14.47
N LEU A 45 -0.64 4.46 13.56
CA LEU A 45 -0.20 4.73 12.19
C LEU A 45 0.92 5.78 12.15
N THR A 46 0.86 6.79 13.01
CA THR A 46 1.93 7.79 13.16
C THR A 46 3.24 7.12 13.60
N GLY A 47 3.18 6.27 14.63
CA GLY A 47 4.33 5.51 15.12
C GLY A 47 4.90 4.57 14.06
N ARG A 48 4.05 3.84 13.35
CA ARG A 48 4.48 2.98 12.23
C ARG A 48 5.14 3.79 11.10
N THR A 49 4.64 4.99 10.80
CA THR A 49 5.22 5.90 9.80
C THR A 49 6.60 6.40 10.25
N LEU A 50 6.75 6.80 11.52
CA LEU A 50 8.04 7.17 12.11
C LEU A 50 9.08 6.04 12.03
N VAL A 51 8.67 4.81 12.34
CA VAL A 51 9.56 3.64 12.21
C VAL A 51 10.02 3.45 10.76
N ARG A 52 9.16 3.70 9.78
CA ARG A 52 9.54 3.63 8.36
C ARG A 52 10.47 4.76 7.95
N LEU A 53 10.21 5.98 8.40
CA LEU A 53 11.09 7.12 8.18
C LEU A 53 12.49 6.87 8.75
N ALA A 54 12.57 6.46 10.02
CA ALA A 54 13.84 6.11 10.67
C ALA A 54 14.56 4.97 9.93
N SER A 55 13.82 3.95 9.50
CA SER A 55 14.39 2.83 8.77
C SER A 55 14.93 3.22 7.39
N LEU A 56 14.24 4.09 6.66
CA LEU A 56 14.73 4.60 5.37
C LEU A 56 15.94 5.53 5.57
N ASN A 57 15.87 6.44 6.55
CA ASN A 57 16.96 7.35 6.88
C ASN A 57 18.22 6.63 7.40
N GLY A 58 18.07 5.46 8.03
CA GLY A 58 19.19 4.61 8.45
C GLY A 58 19.68 3.63 7.37
N SER A 59 19.14 3.70 6.15
CA SER A 59 19.46 2.76 5.07
C SER A 59 20.33 3.38 3.97
N GLN A 60 20.82 2.52 3.08
CA GLN A 60 21.52 2.93 1.85
C GLN A 60 20.64 3.78 0.92
N TYR A 61 19.32 3.86 1.13
CA TYR A 61 18.49 4.73 0.32
C TYR A 61 18.88 6.21 0.44
N THR A 62 19.48 6.63 1.57
CA THR A 62 19.93 8.02 1.79
C THR A 62 21.02 8.50 0.83
N VAL A 63 21.76 7.59 0.19
CA VAL A 63 22.78 7.96 -0.80
C VAL A 63 22.23 8.03 -2.22
N VAL A 64 21.00 7.56 -2.45
CA VAL A 64 20.36 7.60 -3.77
C VAL A 64 19.97 9.05 -4.10
N PRO A 65 20.35 9.59 -5.27
CA PRO A 65 19.85 10.88 -5.69
C PRO A 65 18.31 10.89 -5.74
N GLY A 66 17.68 11.98 -5.30
CA GLY A 66 16.22 12.08 -5.15
C GLY A 66 15.69 11.67 -3.78
N SER A 67 16.41 10.84 -3.02
CA SER A 67 15.95 10.27 -1.74
C SER A 67 15.52 11.28 -0.69
N ARG A 68 16.16 12.45 -0.63
CA ARG A 68 15.81 13.53 0.29
C ARG A 68 14.37 14.01 0.10
N THR A 69 13.88 14.07 -1.14
CA THR A 69 12.51 14.49 -1.44
C THR A 69 11.51 13.47 -0.90
N SER A 70 11.76 12.17 -1.11
CA SER A 70 10.92 11.11 -0.56
C SER A 70 10.96 11.06 0.97
N LEU A 71 12.12 11.23 1.60
CA LEU A 71 12.24 11.31 3.06
C LEU A 71 11.48 12.51 3.64
N LYS A 72 11.56 13.67 2.99
CA LYS A 72 10.81 14.87 3.38
C LYS A 72 9.30 14.67 3.21
N ALA A 73 8.87 14.04 2.12
CA ALA A 73 7.46 13.70 1.92
C ALA A 73 6.95 12.78 3.04
N LEU A 74 7.73 11.77 3.43
CA LEU A 74 7.37 10.87 4.52
C LEU A 74 7.37 11.57 5.90
N ALA A 75 8.26 12.54 6.12
CA ALA A 75 8.19 13.39 7.31
C ALA A 75 6.90 14.23 7.34
N GLY A 76 6.48 14.77 6.18
CA GLY A 76 5.19 15.46 6.04
C GLY A 76 3.98 14.55 6.33
N VAL A 77 4.06 13.25 6.03
CA VAL A 77 3.04 12.28 6.45
C VAL A 77 2.95 12.18 7.98
N VAL A 78 4.07 12.19 8.69
CA VAL A 78 4.08 12.17 10.16
C VAL A 78 3.43 13.43 10.72
N GLU A 79 3.73 14.59 10.14
CA GLU A 79 3.13 15.87 10.49
C GLU A 79 1.60 15.83 10.30
N SER A 80 1.13 15.48 9.09
CA SER A 80 -0.30 15.36 8.80
C SER A 80 -1.00 14.35 9.71
N ALA A 81 -0.42 13.18 9.95
CA ALA A 81 -1.01 12.19 10.85
C ALA A 81 -1.11 12.70 12.30
N SER A 82 -0.12 13.46 12.76
CA SER A 82 -0.14 14.10 14.08
C SER A 82 -1.21 15.19 14.18
N SER A 83 -1.37 16.01 13.14
CA SER A 83 -2.46 16.99 13.05
C SER A 83 -3.82 16.30 13.06
N ALA A 84 -3.98 15.17 12.37
CA ALA A 84 -5.21 14.38 12.41
C ALA A 84 -5.53 13.83 13.82
N ALA A 85 -4.51 13.56 14.64
CA ALA A 85 -4.71 13.18 16.04
C ALA A 85 -5.15 14.39 16.88
N LEU A 86 -4.52 15.55 16.67
CA LEU A 86 -4.86 16.81 17.33
C LEU A 86 -6.31 17.23 17.03
N ASP A 87 -6.73 17.21 15.77
CA ASP A 87 -8.10 17.55 15.37
C ASP A 87 -9.13 16.65 16.06
N ARG A 88 -8.81 15.36 16.26
CA ARG A 88 -9.68 14.45 17.02
C ARG A 88 -9.66 14.73 18.52
N ALA A 89 -8.52 15.15 19.07
CA ALA A 89 -8.47 15.59 20.46
C ALA A 89 -9.34 16.84 20.67
N HIS A 90 -9.33 17.79 19.72
CA HIS A 90 -10.26 18.92 19.73
C HIS A 90 -11.72 18.45 19.67
N ALA A 91 -12.06 17.48 18.82
CA ALA A 91 -13.40 16.91 18.80
C ALA A 91 -13.81 16.28 20.15
N VAL A 92 -12.87 15.69 20.89
CA VAL A 92 -13.15 15.18 22.25
C VAL A 92 -13.38 16.34 23.24
N THR A 93 -12.59 17.41 23.15
CA THR A 93 -12.71 18.59 24.02
C THR A 93 -14.00 19.38 23.76
N ASP A 94 -14.40 19.52 22.49
CA ASP A 94 -15.61 20.23 22.08
C ASP A 94 -16.89 19.41 22.27
N ASN A 95 -16.76 18.11 22.56
CA ASN A 95 -17.91 17.24 22.78
C ASN A 95 -18.52 17.47 24.17
N PRO A 96 -19.81 17.84 24.28
CA PRO A 96 -20.45 18.03 25.57
C PRO A 96 -20.53 16.69 26.31
N LEU A 97 -20.14 16.71 27.59
CA LEU A 97 -20.35 15.58 28.49
C LEU A 97 -21.80 15.59 28.99
N ASP A 98 -22.51 14.50 28.71
CA ASP A 98 -23.82 14.27 29.30
C ASP A 98 -23.61 13.75 30.72
N ALA A 99 -24.19 14.42 31.72
CA ALA A 99 -24.11 13.96 33.10
C ALA A 99 -24.78 12.58 33.21
N ALA A 100 -23.99 11.55 33.53
CA ALA A 100 -24.56 10.31 34.03
C ALA A 100 -25.15 10.62 35.40
N GLY A 101 -26.47 10.47 35.55
CA GLY A 101 -27.13 10.70 36.84
C GLY A 101 -26.48 9.85 37.92
N SER A 102 -25.72 10.49 38.82
CA SER A 102 -25.18 9.84 40.01
C SER A 102 -26.29 9.68 41.04
N ALA A 103 -26.38 8.52 41.68
CA ALA A 103 -27.34 8.31 42.77
C ALA A 103 -27.13 9.36 43.88
N GLY A 104 -28.12 10.23 44.08
CA GLY A 104 -28.07 11.34 45.06
C GLY A 104 -27.50 12.67 44.54
N GLY A 105 -27.23 12.80 43.24
CA GLY A 105 -26.77 14.05 42.63
C GLY A 105 -27.89 15.07 42.36
N PRO A 106 -27.56 16.35 42.13
CA PRO A 106 -28.52 17.38 41.71
C PRO A 106 -29.29 16.95 40.44
N PRO A 107 -30.49 17.50 40.20
CA PRO A 107 -31.35 17.07 39.09
C PRO A 107 -30.60 17.12 37.77
N LEU A 108 -30.86 16.11 36.93
CA LEU A 108 -30.33 16.03 35.58
C LEU A 108 -30.62 17.32 34.83
N ASP A 109 -29.65 17.74 34.02
CA ASP A 109 -29.76 18.92 33.17
C ASP A 109 -31.03 18.84 32.32
N ASP A 110 -31.81 19.94 32.27
CA ASP A 110 -33.03 20.03 31.48
C ASP A 110 -32.74 19.59 30.03
N ASP A 111 -33.59 18.74 29.46
CA ASP A 111 -33.43 18.22 28.11
C ASP A 111 -33.26 19.36 27.08
N ALA A 112 -33.90 20.51 27.31
CA ALA A 112 -33.74 21.71 26.48
C ALA A 112 -32.31 22.29 26.53
N VAL A 113 -31.70 22.32 27.71
CA VAL A 113 -30.32 22.79 27.90
C VAL A 113 -29.32 21.80 27.28
N ARG A 114 -29.57 20.50 27.42
CA ARG A 114 -28.75 19.45 26.80
C ARG A 114 -28.79 19.55 25.27
N GLN A 115 -29.98 19.70 24.69
CA GLN A 115 -30.16 19.87 23.25
C GLN A 115 -29.48 21.15 22.74
N ALA A 116 -29.60 22.27 23.47
CA ALA A 116 -28.93 23.52 23.11
C ALA A 116 -27.39 23.37 23.09
N ARG A 117 -26.81 22.68 24.08
CA ARG A 117 -25.36 22.38 24.13
C ARG A 117 -24.92 21.49 22.97
N HIS A 118 -25.70 20.44 22.66
CA HIS A 118 -25.45 19.57 21.51
C HIS A 118 -25.50 20.35 20.19
N ALA A 119 -26.52 21.17 19.99
CA ALA A 119 -26.66 22.00 18.80
C ALA A 119 -25.49 22.99 18.62
N ALA A 120 -25.00 23.57 19.72
CA ALA A 120 -23.84 24.46 19.70
C ALA A 120 -22.52 23.72 19.38
N ALA A 121 -22.34 22.49 19.88
CA ALA A 121 -21.13 21.69 19.65
C ALA A 121 -21.05 21.08 18.23
N GLN A 122 -22.19 20.76 17.63
CA GLN A 122 -22.29 20.10 16.33
C GLN A 122 -21.37 20.66 15.22
N PRO A 123 -21.34 21.99 14.94
CA PRO A 123 -20.48 22.54 13.89
C PRO A 123 -18.99 22.36 14.19
N HIS A 124 -18.58 22.48 15.45
CA HIS A 124 -17.18 22.29 15.86
C HIS A 124 -16.73 20.84 15.67
N LEU A 125 -17.56 19.89 16.11
CA LEU A 125 -17.31 18.46 15.91
C LEU A 125 -17.24 18.09 14.44
N THR A 126 -18.18 18.61 13.64
CA THR A 126 -18.21 18.36 12.19
C THR A 126 -16.94 18.87 11.51
N LYS A 127 -16.52 20.10 11.84
CA LYS A 127 -15.28 20.68 11.30
C LYS A 127 -14.06 19.88 11.71
N ALA A 128 -13.90 19.58 13.00
CA ALA A 128 -12.76 18.84 13.52
C ALA A 128 -12.62 17.45 12.87
N LEU A 129 -13.73 16.74 12.66
CA LEU A 129 -13.72 15.44 11.97
C LEU A 129 -13.43 15.56 10.47
N ALA A 130 -13.89 16.62 9.82
CA ALA A 130 -13.58 16.90 8.42
C ALA A 130 -12.08 17.23 8.23
N ASP A 131 -11.52 18.09 9.08
CA ASP A 131 -10.10 18.44 9.09
C ASP A 131 -9.25 17.19 9.35
N ALA A 132 -9.64 16.37 10.34
CA ALA A 132 -8.98 15.10 10.63
C ALA A 132 -9.04 14.11 9.44
N ALA A 133 -10.17 14.04 8.72
CA ALA A 133 -10.29 13.19 7.53
C ALA A 133 -9.41 13.71 6.38
N HIS A 134 -9.34 15.03 6.20
CA HIS A 134 -8.46 15.66 5.22
C HIS A 134 -6.98 15.33 5.50
N GLN A 135 -6.54 15.46 6.75
CA GLN A 135 -5.16 15.14 7.14
C GLN A 135 -4.81 13.66 6.93
N LEU A 136 -5.76 12.74 7.16
CA LEU A 136 -5.55 11.32 6.83
C LEU A 136 -5.46 11.07 5.32
N ALA A 137 -6.23 11.79 4.51
CA ALA A 137 -6.14 11.69 3.06
C ALA A 137 -4.78 12.18 2.53
N LEU A 138 -4.28 13.29 3.08
CA LEU A 138 -2.92 13.78 2.80
C LEU A 138 -1.87 12.76 3.21
N SER A 139 -2.03 12.12 4.38
CA SER A 139 -1.13 11.07 4.86
C SER A 139 -1.09 9.86 3.92
N ALA A 140 -2.25 9.41 3.43
CA ALA A 140 -2.33 8.33 2.45
C ALA A 140 -1.66 8.69 1.12
N THR A 141 -1.93 9.90 0.61
CA THR A 141 -1.35 10.41 -0.63
C THR A 141 0.16 10.59 -0.50
N GLY A 142 0.65 11.11 0.63
CA GLY A 142 2.08 11.25 0.91
C GLY A 142 2.80 9.90 0.99
N CYS A 143 2.15 8.87 1.55
CA CYS A 143 2.68 7.50 1.52
C CYS A 143 2.80 6.96 0.09
N HIS A 144 1.77 7.16 -0.75
CA HIS A 144 1.80 6.77 -2.16
C HIS A 144 2.86 7.53 -2.95
N TYR A 145 2.96 8.84 -2.76
CA TYR A 145 3.97 9.68 -3.41
C TYR A 145 5.38 9.24 -3.03
N THR A 146 5.64 9.00 -1.74
CA THR A 146 6.92 8.49 -1.25
C THR A 146 7.25 7.12 -1.86
N ALA A 147 6.28 6.20 -1.88
CA ALA A 147 6.46 4.87 -2.46
C ALA A 147 6.82 4.93 -3.95
N SER A 148 6.16 5.80 -4.71
CA SER A 148 6.44 6.02 -6.14
C SER A 148 7.78 6.71 -6.36
N GLY A 149 8.12 7.71 -5.53
CA GLY A 149 9.41 8.41 -5.56
C GLY A 149 10.59 7.46 -5.37
N ILE A 150 10.53 6.59 -4.34
CA ILE A 150 11.56 5.55 -4.11
C ILE A 150 11.74 4.66 -5.35
N ILE A 151 10.64 4.24 -6.00
CA ILE A 151 10.75 3.42 -7.20
C ILE A 151 11.40 4.20 -8.34
N SER A 152 11.03 5.47 -8.55
CA SER A 152 11.62 6.31 -9.60
C SER A 152 13.12 6.47 -9.37
N ASP A 153 13.51 6.88 -8.16
CA ASP A 153 14.90 7.09 -7.80
C ASP A 153 15.75 5.84 -8.04
N LEU A 154 15.24 4.66 -7.68
CA LEU A 154 15.92 3.38 -7.89
C LEU A 154 15.98 2.94 -9.37
N LYS A 155 15.04 3.38 -10.20
CA LYS A 155 15.06 3.13 -11.65
C LYS A 155 16.06 4.04 -12.35
N ASP A 156 16.12 5.30 -11.93
CA ASP A 156 17.03 6.30 -12.47
C ASP A 156 18.48 6.03 -12.03
N HIS A 157 18.65 5.36 -10.89
CA HIS A 157 19.94 4.98 -10.29
C HIS A 157 20.05 3.47 -10.03
N PRO A 158 20.19 2.64 -11.08
CA PRO A 158 20.21 1.18 -10.96
C PRO A 158 21.38 0.64 -10.13
N GLU A 159 22.48 1.40 -9.99
CA GLU A 159 23.61 1.09 -9.11
C GLU A 159 23.23 1.00 -7.63
N HIS A 160 22.09 1.58 -7.25
CA HIS A 160 21.55 1.54 -5.89
C HIS A 160 20.40 0.55 -5.72
N LEU A 161 20.08 -0.24 -6.74
CA LEU A 161 19.06 -1.27 -6.63
C LEU A 161 19.46 -2.29 -5.56
N PRO A 162 18.51 -2.73 -4.71
CA PRO A 162 18.76 -3.84 -3.82
C PRO A 162 19.11 -5.08 -4.66
N PRO A 163 19.92 -6.01 -4.14
CA PRO A 163 20.28 -7.23 -4.87
C PRO A 163 19.01 -8.03 -5.22
N LEU A 164 18.69 -8.11 -6.50
CA LEU A 164 17.55 -8.88 -7.03
C LEU A 164 18.04 -10.25 -7.51
N PRO A 165 17.32 -11.34 -7.24
CA PRO A 165 17.68 -12.66 -7.73
C PRO A 165 17.56 -12.71 -9.25
N GLN A 166 18.50 -13.35 -9.94
CA GLN A 166 18.36 -13.63 -11.37
C GLN A 166 17.29 -14.70 -11.60
N LEU A 167 16.31 -14.36 -12.44
CA LEU A 167 15.19 -15.22 -12.76
C LEU A 167 15.51 -16.11 -13.95
N THR A 168 15.22 -17.41 -13.81
CA THR A 168 15.19 -18.30 -14.98
C THR A 168 13.98 -17.97 -15.87
N PRO A 169 13.97 -18.36 -17.16
CA PRO A 169 12.83 -18.09 -18.04
C PRO A 169 11.49 -18.56 -17.46
N ALA A 170 11.46 -19.74 -16.84
CA ALA A 170 10.26 -20.27 -16.20
C ALA A 170 9.80 -19.46 -14.97
N GLN A 171 10.75 -18.91 -14.19
CA GLN A 171 10.45 -18.03 -13.06
C GLN A 171 9.96 -16.67 -13.54
N TYR A 172 10.57 -16.12 -14.59
CA TYR A 172 10.16 -14.86 -15.21
C TYR A 172 8.72 -14.97 -15.73
N THR A 173 8.41 -16.00 -16.55
CA THR A 173 7.04 -16.23 -17.05
C THR A 173 6.02 -16.43 -15.94
N ALA A 174 6.40 -17.15 -14.86
CA ALA A 174 5.52 -17.31 -13.71
C ALA A 174 5.25 -15.97 -13.00
N LEU A 175 6.29 -15.15 -12.82
CA LEU A 175 6.18 -13.84 -12.18
C LEU A 175 5.38 -12.85 -13.03
N GLU A 176 5.56 -12.89 -14.36
CA GLU A 176 4.80 -12.08 -15.33
C GLU A 176 3.31 -12.41 -15.28
N LYS A 177 2.94 -13.69 -15.24
CA LYS A 177 1.54 -14.12 -15.06
C LYS A 177 0.95 -13.64 -13.74
N ILE A 178 1.73 -13.67 -12.65
CA ILE A 178 1.28 -13.16 -11.35
C ILE A 178 1.12 -11.63 -11.39
N ALA A 179 1.99 -10.93 -12.12
CA ALA A 179 1.93 -9.48 -12.25
C ALA A 179 0.67 -8.98 -12.98
N GLN A 180 0.04 -9.81 -13.82
CA GLN A 180 -1.24 -9.52 -14.47
C GLN A 180 -2.42 -9.49 -13.49
N GLY A 181 -2.25 -10.01 -12.26
CA GLY A 181 -3.27 -10.03 -11.22
C GLY A 181 -4.18 -11.25 -11.25
N GLY A 182 -5.05 -11.36 -10.24
CA GLY A 182 -6.04 -12.45 -10.11
C GLY A 182 -5.45 -13.84 -9.87
N SER A 183 -4.19 -13.94 -9.45
CA SER A 183 -3.55 -15.23 -9.18
C SER A 183 -3.98 -15.78 -7.82
N VAL A 184 -4.27 -17.09 -7.76
CA VAL A 184 -4.76 -17.76 -6.56
C VAL A 184 -3.94 -19.02 -6.27
N PHE A 185 -3.56 -19.18 -5.01
CA PHE A 185 -2.91 -20.36 -4.46
C PHE A 185 -3.91 -21.17 -3.64
N SER A 186 -4.09 -22.45 -3.94
CA SER A 186 -4.93 -23.35 -3.13
C SER A 186 -4.20 -24.65 -2.81
N ARG A 187 -4.48 -25.21 -1.64
CA ARG A 187 -3.97 -26.53 -1.24
C ARG A 187 -5.10 -27.54 -1.21
N SER A 188 -4.94 -28.64 -1.94
CA SER A 188 -5.93 -29.73 -1.95
C SER A 188 -6.01 -30.43 -0.59
N LEU A 189 -7.25 -30.64 -0.11
CA LEU A 189 -7.55 -31.45 1.09
C LEU A 189 -7.28 -32.93 0.86
N ARG A 190 -7.52 -33.44 -0.36
CA ARG A 190 -7.18 -34.82 -0.75
C ARG A 190 -5.81 -34.81 -1.42
N GLY A 191 -4.77 -35.18 -0.67
CA GLY A 191 -3.43 -35.43 -1.19
C GLY A 191 -2.44 -34.27 -1.11
N GLY A 192 -2.77 -33.15 -0.44
CA GLY A 192 -1.81 -32.10 -0.07
C GLY A 192 -1.16 -31.34 -1.23
N ARG A 193 -1.66 -31.50 -2.46
CA ARG A 193 -1.06 -30.91 -3.65
C ARG A 193 -1.38 -29.41 -3.72
N ASP A 194 -0.33 -28.61 -3.86
CA ASP A 194 -0.46 -27.17 -4.12
C ASP A 194 -0.89 -26.94 -5.57
N THR A 195 -1.91 -26.11 -5.77
CA THR A 195 -2.42 -25.68 -7.08
C THR A 195 -2.30 -24.16 -7.16
N ILE A 196 -1.67 -23.66 -8.22
CA ILE A 196 -1.51 -22.23 -8.47
C ILE A 196 -2.12 -21.89 -9.82
N ARG A 197 -3.07 -20.96 -9.83
CA ARG A 197 -3.71 -20.47 -11.04
C ARG A 197 -3.43 -18.99 -11.22
N ALA A 198 -3.10 -18.59 -12.44
CA ALA A 198 -3.07 -17.19 -12.84
C ALA A 198 -4.49 -16.66 -13.06
N GLY A 199 -4.64 -15.33 -13.23
CA GLY A 199 -5.94 -14.71 -13.49
C GLY A 199 -6.61 -15.20 -14.78
N ASP A 200 -5.82 -15.61 -15.77
CA ASP A 200 -6.26 -16.25 -17.01
C ASP A 200 -6.66 -17.73 -16.83
N ARG A 201 -6.68 -18.23 -15.59
CA ARG A 201 -6.92 -19.63 -15.17
C ARG A 201 -5.85 -20.62 -15.62
N SER A 202 -4.78 -20.16 -16.27
CA SER A 202 -3.65 -21.03 -16.61
C SER A 202 -2.91 -21.48 -15.34
N THR A 203 -2.33 -22.68 -15.38
CA THR A 203 -1.62 -23.23 -14.22
C THR A 203 -0.20 -22.66 -14.17
N ILE A 204 0.21 -22.21 -12.98
CA ILE A 204 1.61 -21.84 -12.69
C ILE A 204 2.27 -23.04 -12.02
N HIS A 205 3.43 -23.44 -12.53
CA HIS A 205 4.17 -24.57 -11.97
C HIS A 205 4.61 -24.27 -10.52
N SER A 206 4.53 -25.26 -9.63
CA SER A 206 4.80 -25.09 -8.20
C SER A 206 6.26 -24.72 -7.89
N LYS A 207 7.22 -25.34 -8.58
CA LYS A 207 8.66 -25.03 -8.41
C LYS A 207 9.00 -23.54 -8.60
N PRO A 208 8.74 -22.89 -9.75
CA PRO A 208 9.03 -21.47 -9.90
C PRO A 208 8.21 -20.62 -8.93
N PHE A 209 6.94 -20.95 -8.68
CA PHE A 209 6.12 -20.25 -7.67
C PHE A 209 6.78 -20.21 -6.28
N HIS A 210 7.22 -21.36 -5.77
CA HIS A 210 7.86 -21.44 -4.45
C HIS A 210 9.20 -20.71 -4.40
N VAL A 211 9.96 -20.68 -5.50
CA VAL A 211 11.19 -19.87 -5.59
C VAL A 211 10.88 -18.38 -5.54
N LEU A 212 9.86 -17.92 -6.27
CA LEU A 212 9.42 -16.52 -6.24
C LEU A 212 8.93 -16.12 -4.84
N ALA A 213 8.19 -16.99 -4.16
CA ALA A 213 7.72 -16.78 -2.80
C ALA A 213 8.90 -16.75 -1.79
N LYS A 214 9.84 -17.70 -1.91
CA LYS A 214 11.05 -17.76 -1.06
C LYS A 214 11.89 -16.49 -1.19
N ASN A 215 12.04 -15.98 -2.40
CA ASN A 215 12.76 -14.73 -2.68
C ASN A 215 11.93 -13.47 -2.42
N ARG A 216 10.73 -13.60 -1.83
CA ARG A 216 9.84 -12.48 -1.48
C ARG A 216 9.49 -11.60 -2.68
N LEU A 217 9.45 -12.16 -3.89
CA LEU A 217 9.02 -11.46 -5.11
C LEU A 217 7.50 -11.45 -5.24
N ILE A 218 6.83 -12.41 -4.60
CA ILE A 218 5.38 -12.51 -4.49
C ILE A 218 4.97 -12.70 -3.02
N ARG A 219 3.74 -12.35 -2.69
CA ARG A 219 3.14 -12.56 -1.38
C ARG A 219 1.81 -13.30 -1.54
N LYS A 220 1.50 -14.16 -0.57
CA LYS A 220 0.16 -14.76 -0.41
C LYS A 220 -0.58 -13.98 0.66
N ASP A 221 -1.83 -13.62 0.42
CA ASP A 221 -2.62 -12.95 1.44
C ASP A 221 -3.05 -13.93 2.54
N GLY A 222 -2.65 -13.63 3.77
CA GLY A 222 -2.84 -14.50 4.93
C GLY A 222 -4.25 -14.50 5.52
N GLN A 223 -5.14 -13.65 4.99
CA GLN A 223 -6.54 -13.54 5.43
C GLN A 223 -7.43 -14.65 4.85
N GLY A 224 -6.97 -15.37 3.82
CA GLY A 224 -7.66 -16.52 3.26
C GLY A 224 -7.31 -17.82 3.99
N SER A 225 -8.33 -18.61 4.33
CA SER A 225 -8.18 -20.03 4.68
C SER A 225 -7.28 -20.72 3.64
N SER A 226 -6.29 -21.51 4.08
CA SER A 226 -5.43 -22.29 3.16
C SER A 226 -6.23 -23.22 2.22
N PHE A 227 -7.50 -23.46 2.57
CA PHE A 227 -8.44 -24.32 1.86
C PHE A 227 -9.35 -23.52 0.88
N GLY A 228 -9.53 -22.22 1.08
CA GLY A 228 -10.42 -21.35 0.29
C GLY A 228 -9.78 -20.69 -0.92
N GLY A 229 -8.49 -20.92 -1.15
CA GLY A 229 -7.70 -20.11 -2.09
C GLY A 229 -7.18 -18.85 -1.41
N GLN A 230 -5.89 -18.59 -1.59
CA GLN A 230 -5.20 -17.40 -1.12
C GLN A 230 -4.81 -16.58 -2.34
N ASP A 231 -5.17 -15.30 -2.33
CA ASP A 231 -4.73 -14.40 -3.38
C ASP A 231 -3.21 -14.25 -3.35
N VAL A 232 -2.63 -14.22 -4.54
CA VAL A 232 -1.20 -14.07 -4.76
C VAL A 232 -0.97 -12.74 -5.46
N THR A 233 -0.21 -11.88 -4.81
CA THR A 233 0.13 -10.56 -5.31
C THR A 233 1.63 -10.44 -5.56
N ILE A 234 2.00 -9.68 -6.59
CA ILE A 234 3.40 -9.33 -6.86
C ILE A 234 3.85 -8.25 -5.88
N THR A 235 5.05 -8.42 -5.32
CA THR A 235 5.68 -7.39 -4.46
C THR A 235 6.37 -6.33 -5.31
N THR A 236 6.79 -5.22 -4.70
CA THR A 236 7.63 -4.24 -5.39
C THR A 236 8.94 -4.86 -5.88
N ALA A 237 9.55 -5.79 -5.12
CA ALA A 237 10.78 -6.47 -5.55
C ALA A 237 10.54 -7.32 -6.79
N GLY A 238 9.39 -8.02 -6.85
CA GLY A 238 8.99 -8.78 -8.02
C GLY A 238 8.78 -7.88 -9.24
N ARG A 239 8.14 -6.72 -9.06
CA ARG A 239 7.92 -5.77 -10.15
C ARG A 239 9.24 -5.19 -10.69
N LEU A 240 10.15 -4.78 -9.80
CA LEU A 240 11.48 -4.34 -10.21
C LEU A 240 12.24 -5.47 -10.93
N ALA A 241 12.18 -6.70 -10.43
CA ALA A 241 12.85 -7.83 -11.08
C ALA A 241 12.32 -8.09 -12.50
N LEU A 242 11.02 -7.95 -12.74
CA LEU A 242 10.44 -8.05 -14.09
C LEU A 242 10.94 -6.94 -15.01
N GLU A 243 10.95 -5.70 -14.53
CA GLU A 243 11.33 -4.55 -15.33
C GLU A 243 12.83 -4.55 -15.66
N THR A 244 13.69 -4.88 -14.70
CA THR A 244 15.15 -4.87 -14.89
C THR A 244 15.65 -6.07 -15.71
N GLN A 245 14.99 -7.23 -15.60
CA GLN A 245 15.42 -8.47 -16.27
C GLN A 245 14.61 -8.78 -17.53
N GLN A 246 13.86 -7.81 -18.05
CA GLN A 246 13.06 -7.99 -19.25
C GLN A 246 13.94 -8.61 -20.36
N PRO A 247 13.58 -9.81 -20.88
CA PRO A 247 14.39 -10.46 -21.89
C PRO A 247 14.59 -9.50 -23.06
N ARG A 248 15.83 -9.09 -23.29
CA ARG A 248 16.19 -8.18 -24.39
C ARG A 248 15.67 -8.82 -25.67
N ARG A 249 14.65 -8.19 -26.29
CA ARG A 249 14.11 -8.61 -27.59
C ARG A 249 15.31 -8.75 -28.53
N ALA A 250 15.51 -9.97 -29.05
CA ALA A 250 16.59 -10.22 -30.00
C ALA A 250 16.50 -9.16 -31.11
N PRO A 251 17.61 -8.48 -31.47
CA PRO A 251 17.60 -7.58 -32.62
C PRO A 251 17.03 -8.32 -33.82
N ALA A 252 16.10 -7.68 -34.53
CA ALA A 252 15.55 -8.24 -35.76
C ALA A 252 16.70 -8.69 -36.65
N ALA A 253 16.70 -9.97 -37.05
CA ALA A 253 17.71 -10.51 -37.94
C ALA A 253 17.79 -9.61 -39.18
N ALA A 254 19.00 -9.16 -39.51
CA ALA A 254 19.25 -8.38 -40.71
C ALA A 254 18.66 -9.12 -41.92
N PRO A 255 18.00 -8.44 -42.85
CA PRO A 255 17.42 -9.09 -44.02
C PRO A 255 18.52 -9.85 -44.77
N ALA A 256 18.23 -11.11 -45.09
CA ALA A 256 19.14 -11.98 -45.83
C ALA A 256 19.57 -11.29 -47.13
N LYS A 257 20.88 -11.26 -47.40
CA LYS A 257 21.43 -10.81 -48.69
C LYS A 257 20.79 -11.64 -49.81
N ALA A 258 20.23 -10.95 -50.80
CA ALA A 258 19.70 -11.57 -52.00
C ALA A 258 20.79 -12.40 -52.72
N PRO A 259 20.46 -13.55 -53.30
CA PRO A 259 21.42 -14.41 -53.98
C PRO A 259 22.01 -13.69 -55.20
N ALA A 260 23.33 -13.81 -55.36
CA ALA A 260 24.06 -13.23 -56.49
C ALA A 260 23.63 -13.89 -57.81
N VAL A 261 23.27 -13.06 -58.79
CA VAL A 261 22.98 -13.49 -60.15
C VAL A 261 24.30 -13.91 -60.81
N VAL A 262 24.42 -15.19 -61.15
CA VAL A 262 25.54 -15.74 -61.92
C VAL A 262 25.39 -15.28 -63.37
N ALA A 263 26.28 -14.40 -63.83
CA ALA A 263 26.37 -14.03 -65.24
C ALA A 263 27.02 -15.17 -66.03
N THR A 264 26.24 -15.86 -66.85
CA THR A 264 26.74 -16.76 -67.89
C THR A 264 27.35 -15.95 -69.02
N SER A 265 28.68 -15.96 -69.12
CA SER A 265 29.44 -15.43 -70.25
C SER A 265 29.21 -16.29 -71.50
N ALA A 266 28.49 -15.76 -72.49
CA ALA A 266 28.41 -16.34 -73.83
C ALA A 266 29.59 -15.84 -74.68
N ARG A 267 30.42 -16.79 -75.11
CA ARG A 267 31.43 -16.64 -76.18
C ARG A 267 30.71 -16.54 -77.53
N HIS A 268 31.12 -15.59 -78.38
CA HIS A 268 31.03 -15.77 -79.82
C HIS A 268 32.30 -15.27 -80.51
N ARG A 269 32.81 -16.14 -81.40
CA ARG A 269 33.79 -15.85 -82.45
C ARG A 269 33.16 -14.97 -83.52
#